data_AF-A0A6I3C7Z3-F1
#
_entry.id   AF-A0A6I3C7Z3-F1
#
_cell.length_a   1.000
_cell.length_b   1.000
_cell.length_c   1.000
_cell.angle_alpha   90.00
_cell.angle_beta   90.00
_cell.angle_gamma   90.00
#
_symmetry.space_group_name_H-M   'P 1'
#
loop_
_entity.id
_entity.type
_entity.pdbx_description
1 polymer ?
#
loop_
_entity_poly.entity_id
_entity_poly.type
_entity_poly.pdbx_seq_one_letter_code
_entity_poly.pdbx_strand_id
1 'polypeptide(L)'
;MTTSPAPVDPTRRAALLSIKLRALVSDHLAPDALPSVADAQAGASFGRGAALIVGDCAWVLLDEQPERGLGAALAWATRQSDVRALAVIAEASTGILARRASLFEIPITVWQAQGRSLVAAHHEPYPVSDAIDPAHEIWRSVIEQGGAEPVVEHGVLAGEIRGLEVCRVVTDAYSGEVRLEVGVGAHDRESFMMLHGNKPTAEALAGVVDAVSGHRQVDAPLHPLNRLGAERFLRWLAINDPSRVGALNLRSADPPVRRPNLKDPIPCVAVGHTANGAPLVAVCSVGIDLDLVP
;
A
#
# COMPACT_ATOMS: atom_id res chain seq x y z
N MET A 1 24.50 5.07 -27.11
CA MET A 1 23.44 4.04 -27.04
C MET A 1 23.87 3.03 -26.01
N THR A 2 23.54 3.27 -24.74
CA THR A 2 23.71 2.30 -23.66
C THR A 2 22.60 1.26 -23.80
N THR A 3 22.96 0.07 -24.25
CA THR A 3 22.05 -1.08 -24.28
C THR A 3 21.63 -1.40 -22.85
N SER A 4 20.35 -1.16 -22.54
CA SER A 4 19.76 -1.72 -21.31
C SER A 4 19.98 -3.24 -21.32
N PRO A 5 20.44 -3.83 -20.20
CA PRO A 5 20.60 -5.27 -20.13
C PRO A 5 19.25 -5.95 -20.41
N ALA A 6 19.28 -7.00 -21.24
CA ALA A 6 18.10 -7.79 -21.52
C ALA A 6 17.48 -8.32 -20.21
N PRO A 7 16.14 -8.35 -20.08
CA PRO A 7 15.49 -8.85 -18.87
C PRO A 7 15.95 -10.28 -18.60
N VAL A 8 16.41 -10.53 -17.37
CA VAL A 8 16.84 -11.85 -16.93
C VAL A 8 15.65 -12.81 -16.98
N ASP A 9 15.84 -13.98 -17.58
CA ASP A 9 14.85 -15.07 -17.59
C ASP A 9 14.33 -15.33 -16.16
N PRO A 10 13.00 -15.30 -15.91
CA PRO A 10 12.41 -15.53 -14.60
C PRO A 10 12.88 -16.82 -13.93
N THR A 11 13.10 -17.89 -14.70
CA THR A 11 13.57 -19.18 -14.19
C THR A 11 14.99 -19.06 -13.66
N ARG A 12 15.86 -18.39 -14.43
CA ARG A 12 17.23 -18.10 -14.04
C ARG A 12 17.28 -17.20 -12.80
N ARG A 13 16.41 -16.18 -12.72
CA ARG A 13 16.31 -15.30 -11.56
C ARG A 13 15.92 -16.08 -10.29
N ALA A 14 14.89 -16.91 -10.36
CA ALA A 14 14.47 -17.75 -9.24
C ALA A 14 15.56 -18.70 -8.75
N ALA A 15 16.34 -19.29 -9.67
CA ALA A 15 17.48 -20.14 -9.34
C ALA A 15 18.59 -19.35 -8.61
N LEU A 16 18.92 -18.14 -9.09
CA LEU A 16 19.92 -17.28 -8.44
C LEU A 16 19.48 -16.84 -7.04
N LEU A 17 18.21 -16.48 -6.86
CA LEU A 17 17.66 -16.11 -5.55
C LEU A 17 17.68 -17.30 -4.58
N SER A 18 17.40 -18.51 -5.06
CA SER A 18 17.49 -19.73 -4.25
C SER A 18 18.92 -20.03 -3.80
N ILE A 19 19.90 -19.87 -4.69
CA ILE A 19 21.34 -19.99 -4.36
C ILE A 19 21.75 -18.94 -3.33
N LYS A 20 21.33 -17.68 -3.54
CA LYS A 20 21.63 -16.57 -2.63
C LYS A 20 21.05 -16.81 -1.24
N LEU A 21 19.77 -17.18 -1.14
CA LEU A 21 19.11 -17.50 0.12
C LEU A 21 19.86 -18.61 0.87
N ARG A 22 20.17 -19.72 0.18
CA ARG A 22 20.92 -20.82 0.80
C ARG A 22 22.28 -20.37 1.32
N ALA A 23 23.01 -19.56 0.55
CA ALA A 23 24.30 -19.03 0.98
C ALA A 23 24.19 -18.11 2.21
N LEU A 24 23.21 -17.21 2.25
CA LEU A 24 22.98 -16.31 3.38
C LEU A 24 22.60 -17.06 4.66
N VAL A 25 21.71 -18.05 4.55
CA VAL A 25 21.30 -18.87 5.70
C VAL A 25 22.46 -19.74 6.17
N SER A 26 23.24 -20.31 5.24
CA SER A 26 24.43 -21.10 5.56
C SER A 26 25.49 -20.32 6.34
N ASP A 27 25.75 -19.07 5.95
CA ASP A 27 26.77 -18.23 6.60
C ASP A 27 26.28 -17.70 7.95
N HIS A 28 24.96 -17.54 8.11
CA HIS A 28 24.35 -17.04 9.33
C HIS A 28 24.23 -18.11 10.42
N LEU A 29 23.87 -19.34 10.03
CA LEU A 29 23.86 -20.48 10.95
C LEU A 29 25.31 -20.90 11.21
N ALA A 30 25.67 -21.14 12.47
CA ALA A 30 27.01 -21.63 12.79
C ALA A 30 27.27 -22.98 12.07
N PRO A 31 28.52 -23.30 11.67
CA PRO A 31 28.83 -24.52 10.92
C PRO A 31 28.34 -25.81 11.58
N ASP A 32 28.31 -25.83 12.92
CA ASP A 32 27.87 -26.96 13.75
C ASP A 32 26.45 -26.78 14.33
N ALA A 33 25.71 -25.76 13.89
CA ALA A 33 24.34 -25.54 14.36
C ALA A 33 23.40 -26.64 13.82
N LEU A 34 22.57 -27.18 14.71
CA LEU A 34 21.44 -28.02 14.35
C LEU A 34 20.15 -27.19 14.52
N PRO A 35 19.28 -27.11 13.49
CA PRO A 35 19.39 -27.75 12.17
C PRO A 35 20.34 -27.00 11.22
N SER A 36 21.03 -27.75 10.35
CA SER A 36 21.93 -27.18 9.33
C SER A 36 21.19 -26.91 8.01
N VAL A 37 21.70 -25.97 7.21
CA VAL A 37 21.16 -25.71 5.86
C VAL A 37 21.34 -26.92 4.91
N ALA A 38 22.24 -27.85 5.23
CA ALA A 38 22.40 -29.09 4.46
C ALA A 38 21.12 -29.95 4.49
N ASP A 39 20.40 -29.92 5.61
CA ASP A 39 19.12 -30.61 5.80
C ASP A 39 17.93 -29.76 5.34
N ALA A 40 18.19 -28.61 4.72
CA ALA A 40 17.14 -27.68 4.34
C ALA A 40 16.23 -28.30 3.28
N GLN A 41 14.94 -28.34 3.59
CA GLN A 41 13.93 -28.75 2.64
C GLN A 41 13.69 -27.60 1.66
N ALA A 42 13.78 -27.91 0.36
CA ALA A 42 13.31 -27.00 -0.65
C ALA A 42 11.78 -26.92 -0.51
N GLY A 43 11.27 -25.78 -0.09
CA GLY A 43 9.83 -25.57 -0.05
C GLY A 43 9.28 -25.34 -1.47
N ALA A 44 7.94 -25.32 -1.59
CA ALA A 44 7.30 -24.98 -2.86
C ALA A 44 7.77 -23.62 -3.38
N SER A 45 7.77 -23.44 -4.71
CA SER A 45 8.17 -22.17 -5.35
C SER A 45 7.51 -20.95 -4.67
N PHE A 46 8.32 -19.94 -4.40
CA PHE A 46 7.88 -18.67 -3.82
C PHE A 46 8.00 -17.56 -4.87
N GLY A 47 6.87 -17.12 -5.42
CA GLY A 47 6.83 -16.21 -6.57
C GLY A 47 7.36 -14.79 -6.34
N ARG A 48 7.73 -14.42 -5.10
CA ARG A 48 8.25 -13.09 -4.74
C ARG A 48 9.69 -13.11 -4.23
N GLY A 49 10.40 -14.19 -4.52
CA GLY A 49 11.79 -14.34 -4.12
C GLY A 49 12.22 -15.80 -4.07
N ALA A 50 12.78 -16.20 -2.93
CA ALA A 50 13.10 -17.59 -2.65
C ALA A 50 12.68 -17.96 -1.23
N ALA A 51 12.42 -19.26 -1.01
CA ALA A 51 12.09 -19.78 0.31
C ALA A 51 12.70 -21.17 0.51
N LEU A 52 13.10 -21.47 1.74
CA LEU A 52 13.54 -22.78 2.19
C LEU A 52 13.14 -23.00 3.64
N ILE A 53 13.17 -24.25 4.11
CA ILE A 53 12.86 -24.59 5.50
C ILE A 53 14.09 -25.21 6.13
N VAL A 54 14.48 -24.73 7.32
CA VAL A 54 15.54 -25.32 8.15
C VAL A 54 14.93 -25.64 9.52
N GLY A 55 14.79 -26.93 9.84
CA GLY A 55 14.05 -27.36 11.03
C GLY A 55 12.58 -26.94 10.97
N ASP A 56 12.13 -26.21 11.97
CA ASP A 56 10.78 -25.62 12.07
C ASP A 56 10.72 -24.14 11.65
N CYS A 57 11.80 -23.61 11.07
CA CYS A 57 11.87 -22.21 10.64
C CYS A 57 11.81 -22.10 9.10
N ALA A 58 10.83 -21.35 8.61
CA ALA A 58 10.78 -20.91 7.22
C ALA A 58 11.72 -19.72 7.01
N TRP A 59 12.65 -19.83 6.08
CA TRP A 59 13.51 -18.73 5.65
C TRP A 59 13.06 -18.23 4.29
N VAL A 60 12.73 -16.95 4.19
CA VAL A 60 12.23 -16.32 2.97
C VAL A 60 13.11 -15.13 2.61
N LEU A 61 13.71 -15.18 1.42
CA LEU A 61 14.35 -14.02 0.80
C LEU A 61 13.31 -13.30 -0.05
N LEU A 62 12.97 -12.07 0.33
CA LEU A 62 12.15 -11.18 -0.46
C LEU A 62 13.01 -10.49 -1.52
N ASP A 63 12.49 -10.47 -2.74
CA ASP A 63 13.09 -9.78 -3.87
C ASP A 63 12.38 -8.43 -4.08
N GLU A 64 12.01 -8.08 -5.32
CA GLU A 64 11.46 -6.77 -5.69
C GLU A 64 10.31 -6.30 -4.77
N GLN A 65 10.35 -5.01 -4.39
CA GLN A 65 9.39 -4.37 -3.47
C GLN A 65 9.25 -5.13 -2.13
N PRO A 66 10.37 -5.32 -1.38
CA PRO A 66 10.38 -6.17 -0.19
C PRO A 66 9.38 -5.70 0.88
N GLU A 67 9.10 -4.40 1.00
CA GLU A 67 8.09 -3.85 1.92
C GLU A 67 6.69 -4.46 1.77
N ARG A 68 6.37 -5.04 0.60
CA ARG A 68 5.07 -5.67 0.29
C ARG A 68 5.08 -7.19 0.48
N GLY A 69 6.24 -7.78 0.77
CA GLY A 69 6.44 -9.23 0.70
C GLY A 69 6.00 -10.03 1.92
N LEU A 70 5.77 -9.38 3.08
CA LEU A 70 5.53 -10.06 4.35
C LEU A 70 4.28 -10.97 4.32
N GLY A 71 3.16 -10.49 3.75
CA GLY A 71 1.92 -11.28 3.70
C GLY A 71 2.06 -12.51 2.80
N ALA A 72 2.78 -12.39 1.68
CA ALA A 72 3.10 -13.52 0.83
C ALA A 72 4.00 -14.55 1.53
N ALA A 73 5.00 -14.08 2.28
CA ALA A 73 5.87 -14.94 3.08
C ALA A 73 5.09 -15.70 4.16
N LEU A 74 4.19 -15.03 4.87
CA LEU A 74 3.30 -15.62 5.88
C LEU A 74 2.33 -16.64 5.27
N ALA A 75 1.66 -16.28 4.18
CA ALA A 75 0.75 -17.18 3.48
C ALA A 75 1.49 -18.44 2.98
N TRP A 76 2.75 -18.29 2.55
CA TRP A 76 3.58 -19.42 2.15
C TRP A 76 4.01 -20.29 3.33
N ALA A 77 4.46 -19.69 4.43
CA ALA A 77 4.93 -20.38 5.62
C ALA A 77 3.81 -21.15 6.34
N THR A 78 2.62 -20.56 6.45
CA THR A 78 1.44 -21.17 7.10
C THR A 78 0.89 -22.39 6.37
N ARG A 79 1.27 -22.60 5.11
CA ARG A 79 0.94 -23.84 4.36
C ARG A 79 1.90 -25.00 4.65
N GLN A 80 2.98 -24.75 5.39
CA GLN A 80 3.95 -25.78 5.76
C GLN A 80 3.56 -26.35 7.13
N SER A 81 3.42 -27.68 7.23
CA SER A 81 2.91 -28.36 8.44
C SER A 81 3.77 -28.15 9.68
N ASP A 82 5.08 -28.08 9.52
CA ASP A 82 6.05 -28.14 10.61
C ASP A 82 6.68 -26.79 10.94
N VAL A 83 6.29 -25.72 10.23
CA VAL A 83 6.84 -24.38 10.44
C VAL A 83 6.21 -23.70 11.65
N ARG A 84 7.06 -23.25 12.57
CA ARG A 84 6.70 -22.55 13.82
C ARG A 84 7.25 -21.12 13.87
N ALA A 85 8.21 -20.78 13.02
CA ALA A 85 8.80 -19.44 12.95
C ALA A 85 9.09 -19.04 11.50
N LEU A 86 9.16 -17.73 11.25
CA LEU A 86 9.49 -17.15 9.95
C LEU A 86 10.70 -16.22 10.07
N ALA A 87 11.74 -16.46 9.29
CA ALA A 87 12.85 -15.55 9.08
C ALA A 87 12.73 -14.87 7.71
N VAL A 88 12.48 -13.57 7.70
CA VAL A 88 12.37 -12.76 6.47
C VAL A 88 13.68 -12.05 6.22
N ILE A 89 14.25 -12.21 5.03
CA ILE A 89 15.48 -11.55 4.59
C ILE A 89 15.13 -10.59 3.47
N ALA A 90 15.63 -9.35 3.54
CA ALA A 90 15.58 -8.39 2.44
C ALA A 90 16.82 -7.49 2.44
N GLU A 91 17.14 -6.86 1.31
CA GLU A 91 18.24 -5.88 1.22
C GLU A 91 17.80 -4.45 1.60
N ALA A 92 16.51 -4.15 1.45
CA ALA A 92 15.92 -2.84 1.69
C ALA A 92 14.57 -2.97 2.44
N SER A 93 14.08 -1.84 2.94
CA SER A 93 12.77 -1.72 3.62
C SER A 93 12.57 -2.64 4.84
N THR A 94 13.65 -3.14 5.43
CA THR A 94 13.61 -4.11 6.53
C THR A 94 13.05 -3.53 7.83
N GLY A 95 13.15 -2.22 8.05
CA GLY A 95 12.57 -1.56 9.21
C GLY A 95 11.03 -1.56 9.21
N ILE A 96 10.42 -1.32 8.04
CA ILE A 96 8.97 -1.47 7.84
C ILE A 96 8.56 -2.92 8.06
N LEU A 97 9.28 -3.86 7.45
CA LEU A 97 9.03 -5.28 7.63
C LEU A 97 9.10 -5.71 9.10
N ALA A 98 10.11 -5.25 9.85
CA ALA A 98 10.28 -5.54 11.27
C ALA A 98 9.15 -4.97 12.12
N ARG A 99 8.69 -3.73 11.85
CA ARG A 99 7.53 -3.14 12.51
C ARG A 99 6.27 -3.96 12.28
N ARG A 100 6.02 -4.40 11.04
CA ARG A 100 4.84 -5.21 10.69
C ARG A 100 4.92 -6.61 11.29
N ALA A 101 6.10 -7.21 11.24
CA ALA A 101 6.38 -8.52 11.80
C ALA A 101 6.05 -8.62 13.30
N SER A 102 6.27 -7.55 14.07
CA SER A 102 5.97 -7.53 15.50
C SER A 102 4.48 -7.55 15.85
N LEU A 103 3.59 -7.42 14.86
CA LEU A 103 2.14 -7.44 15.05
C LEU A 103 1.53 -8.85 14.94
N PHE A 104 2.35 -9.85 14.63
CA PHE A 104 1.91 -11.24 14.46
C PHE A 104 2.25 -12.12 15.67
N GLU A 105 1.40 -13.10 15.93
CA GLU A 105 1.61 -14.09 16.99
C GLU A 105 2.67 -15.14 16.63
N ILE A 106 2.76 -15.52 15.35
CA ILE A 106 3.85 -16.38 14.88
C ILE A 106 5.17 -15.60 15.06
N PRO A 107 6.23 -16.20 15.63
CA PRO A 107 7.53 -15.55 15.72
C PRO A 107 8.08 -15.22 14.32
N ILE A 108 8.25 -13.93 14.03
CA ILE A 108 8.85 -13.44 12.79
C ILE A 108 10.12 -12.64 13.13
N THR A 109 11.26 -13.09 12.59
CA THR A 109 12.52 -12.33 12.65
C THR A 109 12.83 -11.74 11.29
N VAL A 110 13.15 -10.45 11.24
CA VAL A 110 13.52 -9.77 9.99
C VAL A 110 15.02 -9.49 9.99
N TRP A 111 15.67 -9.86 8.89
CA TRP A 111 17.11 -9.73 8.67
C TRP A 111 17.37 -8.82 7.47
N GLN A 112 18.29 -7.88 7.63
CA GLN A 112 18.87 -7.16 6.51
C GLN A 112 20.07 -7.91 5.96
N ALA A 113 20.02 -8.24 4.67
CA ALA A 113 21.16 -8.77 3.95
C ALA A 113 22.13 -7.62 3.61
N GLN A 114 23.34 -7.70 4.16
CA GLN A 114 24.45 -6.79 3.86
C GLN A 114 25.59 -7.61 3.26
N GLY A 115 25.63 -7.70 1.93
CA GLY A 115 26.53 -8.61 1.23
C GLY A 115 26.21 -10.07 1.55
N ARG A 116 27.08 -10.73 2.31
CA ARG A 116 26.90 -12.13 2.78
C ARG A 116 26.45 -12.24 4.24
N SER A 117 26.35 -11.13 4.96
CA SER A 117 25.98 -11.11 6.37
C SER A 117 24.50 -10.79 6.55
N LEU A 118 23.88 -11.40 7.57
CA LEU A 118 22.54 -11.04 8.02
C LEU A 118 22.64 -10.23 9.32
N VAL A 119 22.05 -9.04 9.31
CA VAL A 119 21.98 -8.14 10.47
C VAL A 119 20.52 -8.04 10.89
N ALA A 120 20.23 -8.17 12.19
CA ALA A 120 18.87 -8.07 12.69
C ALA A 120 18.29 -6.69 12.37
N ALA A 121 17.10 -6.65 11.77
CA ALA A 121 16.45 -5.41 11.41
C ALA A 121 15.85 -4.74 12.65
N HIS A 122 16.12 -3.46 12.82
CA HIS A 122 15.43 -2.62 13.80
C HIS A 122 14.11 -2.14 13.22
N HIS A 123 13.03 -2.18 14.01
CA HIS A 123 11.74 -1.67 13.58
C HIS A 123 11.80 -0.16 13.35
N GLU A 124 11.27 0.29 12.21
CA GLU A 124 11.10 1.70 11.92
C GLU A 124 9.83 2.23 12.64
N PRO A 125 9.85 3.43 13.24
CA PRO A 125 8.64 3.99 13.86
C PRO A 125 7.51 4.17 12.85
N TYR A 126 6.27 4.11 13.32
CA TYR A 126 5.10 4.37 12.47
C TYR A 126 5.19 5.80 11.89
N PRO A 127 4.98 5.99 10.57
CA PRO A 127 5.10 7.31 9.95
C PRO A 127 4.04 8.26 10.54
N VAL A 128 4.48 9.48 10.85
CA VAL A 128 3.56 10.55 11.27
C VAL A 128 2.93 11.15 10.02
N SER A 129 1.61 11.26 10.02
CA SER A 129 0.88 11.96 8.96
C SER A 129 1.33 13.41 8.82
N ASP A 130 1.56 13.83 7.58
CA ASP A 130 1.84 15.23 7.28
C ASP A 130 0.62 16.09 7.62
N ALA A 131 0.85 17.22 8.29
CA ALA A 131 -0.19 18.24 8.45
C ALA A 131 -0.49 18.87 7.08
N ILE A 132 -1.76 19.24 6.85
CA ILE A 132 -2.11 20.03 5.68
C ILE A 132 -1.47 21.42 5.76
N ASP A 133 -0.96 21.92 4.63
CA ASP A 133 -0.52 23.30 4.49
C ASP A 133 -1.72 24.27 4.67
N PRO A 134 -1.65 25.27 5.55
CA PRO A 134 -2.70 26.28 5.68
C PRO A 134 -3.07 26.98 4.36
N ALA A 135 -2.11 27.15 3.44
CA ALA A 135 -2.37 27.72 2.11
C ALA A 135 -3.18 26.77 1.20
N HIS A 136 -3.20 25.47 1.51
CA HIS A 136 -4.07 24.50 0.83
C HIS A 136 -5.45 24.48 1.47
N GLU A 137 -5.54 24.56 2.80
CA GLU A 137 -6.79 24.45 3.56
C GLU A 137 -7.86 25.48 3.13
N ILE A 138 -7.46 26.68 2.68
CA ILE A 138 -8.39 27.71 2.19
C ILE A 138 -9.29 27.23 1.03
N TRP A 139 -8.83 26.23 0.26
CA TRP A 139 -9.55 25.68 -0.89
C TRP A 139 -10.67 24.72 -0.51
N ARG A 140 -10.78 24.29 0.76
CA ARG A 140 -11.84 23.39 1.22
C ARG A 140 -13.23 23.90 0.83
N SER A 141 -13.48 25.18 1.06
CA SER A 141 -14.76 25.81 0.74
C SER A 141 -15.09 25.77 -0.77
N VAL A 142 -14.08 25.87 -1.64
CA VAL A 142 -14.25 25.78 -3.10
C VAL A 142 -14.60 24.36 -3.52
N ILE A 143 -13.98 23.36 -2.87
CA ILE A 143 -14.27 21.94 -3.10
C ILE A 143 -15.72 21.61 -2.72
N GLU A 144 -16.16 22.08 -1.54
CA GLU A 144 -17.52 21.90 -1.05
C GLU A 144 -18.54 22.61 -1.96
N GLN A 145 -18.27 23.85 -2.38
CA GLN A 145 -19.12 24.60 -3.31
C GLN A 145 -19.24 23.93 -4.68
N GLY A 146 -18.19 23.24 -5.14
CA GLY A 146 -18.20 22.45 -6.36
C GLY A 146 -18.90 21.10 -6.22
N GLY A 147 -19.40 20.74 -5.03
CA GLY A 147 -20.17 19.52 -4.78
C GLY A 147 -19.35 18.27 -4.45
N ALA A 148 -18.04 18.41 -4.23
CA ALA A 148 -17.17 17.30 -3.81
C ALA A 148 -16.95 17.27 -2.29
N GLU A 149 -16.66 16.09 -1.75
CA GLU A 149 -16.30 15.91 -0.34
C GLU A 149 -14.81 16.23 -0.13
N PRO A 150 -14.44 17.22 0.71
CA PRO A 150 -13.05 17.55 0.93
C PRO A 150 -12.38 16.55 1.91
N VAL A 151 -11.37 15.84 1.42
CA VAL A 151 -10.62 14.82 2.17
C VAL A 151 -9.15 15.24 2.27
N VAL A 152 -8.57 15.04 3.45
CA VAL A 152 -7.13 15.20 3.68
C VAL A 152 -6.53 13.83 3.87
N GLU A 153 -5.55 13.47 3.04
CA GLU A 153 -4.78 12.24 3.16
C GLU A 153 -3.29 12.58 2.99
N HIS A 154 -2.45 12.25 3.98
CA HIS A 154 -1.02 12.59 3.99
C HIS A 154 -0.73 14.07 3.70
N GLY A 155 -1.45 14.97 4.38
CA GLY A 155 -1.31 16.43 4.23
C GLY A 155 -1.80 17.00 2.90
N VAL A 156 -2.36 16.18 2.00
CA VAL A 156 -2.90 16.64 0.72
C VAL A 156 -4.41 16.82 0.82
N LEU A 157 -4.89 18.03 0.53
CA LEU A 157 -6.32 18.29 0.34
C LEU A 157 -6.78 17.90 -1.07
N ALA A 158 -7.78 17.05 -1.13
CA ALA A 158 -8.43 16.61 -2.35
C ALA A 158 -9.96 16.70 -2.23
N GLY A 159 -10.64 16.76 -3.36
CA GLY A 159 -12.09 16.57 -3.43
C GLY A 159 -12.42 15.18 -3.94
N GLU A 160 -13.27 14.46 -3.22
CA GLU A 160 -13.72 13.12 -3.59
C GLU A 160 -15.21 13.07 -3.91
N ILE A 161 -15.59 12.23 -4.87
CA ILE A 161 -16.96 11.77 -5.08
C ILE A 161 -17.00 10.28 -4.81
N ARG A 162 -17.63 9.87 -3.71
CA ARG A 162 -17.74 8.47 -3.29
C ARG A 162 -16.36 7.77 -3.31
N GLY A 163 -15.36 8.44 -2.74
CA GLY A 163 -13.98 7.98 -2.71
C GLY A 163 -13.16 8.12 -4.02
N LEU A 164 -13.71 8.65 -5.11
CA LEU A 164 -12.93 8.97 -6.31
C LEU A 164 -12.44 10.40 -6.24
N GLU A 165 -11.12 10.59 -6.25
CA GLU A 165 -10.50 11.91 -6.35
C GLU A 165 -10.86 12.57 -7.69
N VAL A 166 -11.53 13.73 -7.62
CA VAL A 166 -11.95 14.54 -8.78
C VAL A 166 -11.25 15.88 -8.83
N CYS A 167 -10.58 16.28 -7.75
CA CYS A 167 -9.68 17.43 -7.72
C CYS A 167 -8.64 17.29 -6.61
N ARG A 168 -7.56 18.06 -6.73
CA ARG A 168 -6.47 18.10 -5.76
C ARG A 168 -5.89 19.49 -5.68
N VAL A 169 -5.60 19.95 -4.46
CA VAL A 169 -4.85 21.19 -4.24
C VAL A 169 -3.36 20.89 -4.36
N VAL A 170 -2.65 21.68 -5.15
CA VAL A 170 -1.21 21.53 -5.38
C VAL A 170 -0.52 22.88 -5.28
N THR A 171 0.75 22.86 -4.91
CA THR A 171 1.66 24.00 -5.09
C THR A 171 2.50 23.73 -6.33
N ASP A 172 2.49 24.66 -7.27
CA ASP A 172 3.36 24.59 -8.44
C ASP A 172 4.83 24.65 -8.02
N ALA A 173 5.63 23.67 -8.45
CA ALA A 173 7.01 23.55 -8.02
C ALA A 173 7.93 24.68 -8.53
N TYR A 174 7.52 25.40 -9.59
CA TYR A 174 8.32 26.47 -10.19
C TYR A 174 7.83 27.85 -9.76
N SER A 175 6.52 28.10 -9.80
CA SER A 175 5.96 29.41 -9.45
C SER A 175 5.64 29.55 -7.95
N GLY A 176 5.49 28.44 -7.22
CA GLY A 176 5.01 28.45 -5.84
C GLY A 176 3.51 28.77 -5.71
N GLU A 177 2.79 28.89 -6.82
CA GLU A 177 1.36 29.20 -6.81
C GLU A 177 0.55 27.99 -6.32
N VAL A 178 -0.34 28.23 -5.37
CA VAL A 178 -1.31 27.21 -4.93
C VAL A 178 -2.53 27.25 -5.83
N ARG A 179 -2.90 26.11 -6.41
CA ARG A 179 -4.06 25.99 -7.29
C ARG A 179 -4.83 24.70 -7.04
N LEU A 180 -6.09 24.69 -7.47
CA LEU A 180 -6.93 23.51 -7.52
C LEU A 180 -6.85 22.89 -8.92
N GLU A 181 -6.31 21.68 -9.02
CA GLU A 181 -6.32 20.91 -10.26
C GLU A 181 -7.55 20.00 -10.30
N VAL A 182 -8.38 20.15 -11.33
CA VAL A 182 -9.68 19.44 -11.49
C VAL A 182 -9.55 18.37 -12.57
N GLY A 183 -10.01 17.14 -12.29
CA GLY A 183 -9.92 15.99 -13.18
C GLY A 183 -9.69 14.67 -12.44
N VAL A 184 -10.06 13.55 -13.06
CA VAL A 184 -9.92 12.21 -12.49
C VAL A 184 -8.54 11.64 -12.83
N GLY A 185 -7.58 11.84 -11.94
CA GLY A 185 -6.19 11.41 -12.14
C GLY A 185 -5.32 12.44 -12.87
N ALA A 186 -4.02 12.17 -12.94
CA ALA A 186 -3.02 13.16 -13.36
C ALA A 186 -3.19 13.65 -14.81
N HIS A 187 -3.44 12.74 -15.76
CA HIS A 187 -3.58 13.09 -17.18
C HIS A 187 -4.84 13.90 -17.45
N ASP A 188 -5.96 13.56 -16.78
CA ASP A 188 -7.20 14.32 -16.91
C ASP A 188 -7.03 15.74 -16.35
N ARG A 189 -6.34 15.89 -15.21
CA ARG A 189 -6.03 17.20 -14.62
C ARG A 189 -5.15 18.07 -15.52
N GLU A 190 -4.09 17.49 -16.08
CA GLU A 190 -3.22 18.18 -17.03
C GLU A 190 -4.01 18.65 -18.27
N SER A 191 -4.82 17.75 -18.84
CA SER A 191 -5.66 18.05 -20.00
C SER A 191 -6.69 19.14 -19.68
N PHE A 192 -7.30 19.09 -18.49
CA PHE A 192 -8.26 20.09 -18.03
C PHE A 192 -7.63 21.48 -17.95
N MET A 193 -6.43 21.59 -17.38
CA MET A 193 -5.70 22.86 -17.30
C MET A 193 -5.36 23.44 -18.68
N MET A 194 -4.96 22.60 -19.64
CA MET A 194 -4.67 23.05 -21.02
C MET A 194 -5.92 23.63 -21.71
N LEU A 195 -7.09 23.05 -21.44
CA LEU A 195 -8.36 23.44 -22.07
C LEU A 195 -9.02 24.66 -21.41
N HIS A 196 -8.94 24.77 -20.08
CA HIS A 196 -9.69 25.77 -19.31
C HIS A 196 -8.80 26.85 -18.69
N GLY A 197 -7.47 26.74 -18.84
CA GLY A 197 -6.48 27.65 -18.25
C GLY A 197 -6.49 27.58 -16.72
N ASN A 198 -6.06 28.67 -16.08
CA ASN A 198 -5.97 28.77 -14.63
C ASN A 198 -7.30 29.16 -13.97
N LYS A 199 -8.46 28.69 -14.47
CA LYS A 199 -9.77 28.98 -13.86
C LYS A 199 -10.08 27.96 -12.75
N PRO A 200 -9.83 28.28 -11.47
CA PRO A 200 -10.02 27.36 -10.38
C PRO A 200 -11.39 27.70 -9.78
N THR A 201 -12.46 27.29 -10.47
CA THR A 201 -13.82 27.70 -10.10
C THR A 201 -14.63 26.51 -9.60
N ALA A 202 -15.43 26.73 -8.56
CA ALA A 202 -16.40 25.75 -8.08
C ALA A 202 -17.31 25.25 -9.23
N GLU A 203 -17.61 26.11 -10.21
CA GLU A 203 -18.37 25.78 -11.41
C GLU A 203 -17.68 24.73 -12.30
N ALA A 204 -16.38 24.89 -12.54
CA ALA A 204 -15.58 23.90 -13.28
C ALA A 204 -15.55 22.54 -12.56
N LEU A 205 -15.43 22.54 -11.24
CA LEU A 205 -15.50 21.33 -10.42
C LEU A 205 -16.89 20.69 -10.49
N ALA A 206 -17.97 21.48 -10.41
CA ALA A 206 -19.34 21.00 -10.47
C ALA A 206 -19.63 20.18 -11.73
N GLY A 207 -19.14 20.61 -12.91
CA GLY A 207 -19.29 19.85 -14.15
C GLY A 207 -18.63 18.46 -14.11
N VAL A 208 -17.45 18.34 -13.48
CA VAL A 208 -16.78 17.04 -13.28
C VAL A 208 -17.51 16.20 -12.23
N VAL A 209 -17.98 16.82 -11.14
CA VAL A 209 -18.77 16.17 -10.10
C VAL A 209 -20.05 15.56 -10.66
N ASP A 210 -20.78 16.29 -11.50
CA ASP A 210 -22.01 15.79 -12.15
C ASP A 210 -21.73 14.58 -13.04
N ALA A 211 -20.70 14.68 -13.90
CA ALA A 211 -20.30 13.58 -14.77
C ALA A 211 -19.90 12.32 -13.98
N VAL A 212 -19.11 12.47 -12.92
CA VAL A 212 -18.69 11.35 -12.07
C VAL A 212 -19.86 10.75 -11.30
N SER A 213 -20.72 11.58 -10.73
CA SER A 213 -21.88 11.16 -9.92
C SER A 213 -22.88 10.32 -10.72
N GLY A 214 -23.01 10.59 -12.03
CA GLY A 214 -23.84 9.79 -12.94
C GLY A 214 -23.34 8.36 -13.13
N HIS A 215 -22.02 8.12 -13.05
CA HIS A 215 -21.43 6.80 -13.30
C HIS A 215 -21.05 6.05 -12.02
N ARG A 216 -20.67 6.75 -10.96
CA ARG A 216 -20.11 6.16 -9.74
C ARG A 216 -21.19 5.84 -8.73
N GLN A 217 -22.01 4.82 -8.98
CA GLN A 217 -23.08 4.39 -8.08
C GLN A 217 -23.01 2.89 -7.79
N VAL A 218 -23.65 2.48 -6.69
CA VAL A 218 -23.90 1.05 -6.44
C VAL A 218 -24.79 0.54 -7.59
N ASP A 219 -24.48 -0.64 -8.11
CA ASP A 219 -25.18 -1.27 -9.23
C ASP A 219 -25.17 -0.47 -10.56
N ALA A 220 -24.27 0.49 -10.72
CA ALA A 220 -24.10 1.23 -11.97
C ALA A 220 -23.60 0.32 -13.11
N PRO A 221 -23.99 0.56 -14.38
CA PRO A 221 -23.41 -0.10 -15.54
C PRO A 221 -21.87 0.04 -15.57
N LEU A 222 -21.18 -0.94 -16.15
CA LEU A 222 -19.72 -0.95 -16.21
C LEU A 222 -19.17 0.36 -16.82
N HIS A 223 -18.35 1.10 -16.06
CA HIS A 223 -17.75 2.35 -16.51
C HIS A 223 -16.38 2.59 -15.85
N PRO A 224 -15.36 3.15 -16.52
CA PRO A 224 -14.06 3.39 -15.87
C PRO A 224 -14.15 4.14 -14.52
N LEU A 225 -14.99 5.16 -14.43
CA LEU A 225 -15.20 5.96 -13.20
C LEU A 225 -15.79 5.19 -12.02
N ASN A 226 -16.43 4.04 -12.23
CA ASN A 226 -16.91 3.19 -11.14
C ASN A 226 -15.96 2.03 -10.81
N ARG A 227 -14.87 1.86 -11.57
CA ARG A 227 -13.85 0.84 -11.31
C ARG A 227 -12.57 1.40 -10.69
N LEU A 228 -12.29 2.69 -10.88
CA LEU A 228 -11.12 3.36 -10.29
C LEU A 228 -11.30 3.59 -8.78
N GLY A 229 -10.22 3.43 -8.01
CA GLY A 229 -10.23 3.66 -6.57
C GLY A 229 -11.30 2.84 -5.84
N ALA A 230 -11.39 1.55 -6.13
CA ALA A 230 -12.42 0.68 -5.58
C ALA A 230 -12.29 0.52 -4.06
N GLU A 231 -11.07 0.54 -3.53
CA GLU A 231 -10.79 0.54 -2.09
C GLU A 231 -11.41 1.77 -1.42
N ARG A 232 -11.23 2.95 -2.02
CA ARG A 232 -11.83 4.20 -1.52
C ARG A 232 -13.35 4.21 -1.65
N PHE A 233 -13.92 3.55 -2.68
CA PHE A 233 -15.35 3.35 -2.77
C PHE A 233 -15.88 2.49 -1.61
N LEU A 234 -15.20 1.40 -1.28
CA LEU A 234 -15.52 0.56 -0.12
C LEU A 234 -15.41 1.33 1.20
N ARG A 235 -14.38 2.16 1.37
CA ARG A 235 -14.24 3.05 2.54
C ARG A 235 -15.39 4.04 2.62
N TRP A 236 -15.78 4.66 1.51
CA TRP A 236 -16.94 5.55 1.45
C TRP A 236 -18.22 4.81 1.85
N LEU A 237 -18.45 3.59 1.33
CA LEU A 237 -19.59 2.76 1.73
C LEU A 237 -19.58 2.45 3.23
N ALA A 238 -18.42 2.07 3.78
CA ALA A 238 -18.29 1.78 5.21
C ALA A 238 -18.51 3.03 6.07
N ILE A 239 -18.05 4.21 5.64
CA ILE A 239 -18.29 5.47 6.38
C ILE A 239 -19.78 5.85 6.36
N ASN A 240 -20.46 5.65 5.22
CA ASN A 240 -21.88 6.00 5.08
C ASN A 240 -22.82 4.96 5.70
N ASP A 241 -22.37 3.71 5.84
CA ASP A 241 -23.07 2.65 6.57
C ASP A 241 -22.09 1.86 7.46
N PRO A 242 -21.69 2.42 8.62
CA PRO A 242 -20.70 1.82 9.52
C PRO A 242 -21.07 0.43 10.03
N SER A 243 -22.38 0.13 10.07
CA SER A 243 -22.91 -1.14 10.56
C SER A 243 -22.41 -2.35 9.76
N ARG A 244 -22.06 -2.16 8.48
CA ARG A 244 -21.54 -3.19 7.57
C ARG A 244 -20.24 -3.83 8.04
N VAL A 245 -19.46 -3.10 8.84
CA VAL A 245 -18.19 -3.58 9.41
C VAL A 245 -18.22 -3.63 10.94
N GLY A 246 -19.42 -3.60 11.53
CA GLY A 246 -19.60 -3.64 12.98
C GLY A 246 -19.23 -2.35 13.71
N ALA A 247 -19.08 -1.24 12.98
CA ALA A 247 -18.80 0.07 13.55
C ALA A 247 -20.08 0.86 13.84
N LEU A 248 -20.03 1.73 14.85
CA LEU A 248 -21.06 2.74 15.14
C LEU A 248 -20.81 4.02 14.33
N ASN A 249 -19.54 4.41 14.21
CA ASN A 249 -19.09 5.55 13.42
C ASN A 249 -17.74 5.21 12.80
N LEU A 250 -17.47 5.83 11.65
CA LEU A 250 -16.20 5.77 10.96
C LEU A 250 -15.90 7.13 10.35
N ARG A 251 -14.61 7.47 10.29
CA ARG A 251 -14.07 8.59 9.53
C ARG A 251 -12.84 8.14 8.77
N SER A 252 -12.48 8.85 7.69
CA SER A 252 -11.22 8.61 6.99
C SER A 252 -10.02 8.74 7.94
N ALA A 253 -8.99 7.95 7.67
CA ALA A 253 -7.66 8.11 8.21
C ALA A 253 -6.60 7.79 7.15
N ASP A 254 -5.40 8.32 7.37
CA ASP A 254 -4.27 8.05 6.49
C ASP A 254 -3.90 6.55 6.51
N PRO A 255 -3.78 5.90 5.34
CA PRO A 255 -3.12 4.60 5.27
C PRO A 255 -1.63 4.74 5.63
N PRO A 256 -0.94 3.65 5.99
CA PRO A 256 0.50 3.71 6.30
C PRO A 256 1.39 3.99 5.07
N VAL A 257 0.83 3.85 3.85
CA VAL A 257 1.55 4.06 2.59
C VAL A 257 0.77 5.05 1.73
N ARG A 258 1.45 6.11 1.31
CA ARG A 258 0.89 7.12 0.40
C ARG A 258 0.58 6.48 -0.96
N ARG A 259 -0.61 6.75 -1.49
CA ARG A 259 -0.99 6.32 -2.83
C ARG A 259 -0.21 7.10 -3.90
N PRO A 260 0.57 6.43 -4.78
CA PRO A 260 1.29 7.12 -5.85
C PRO A 260 0.39 7.44 -7.05
N ASN A 261 -0.51 6.52 -7.43
CA ASN A 261 -1.45 6.71 -8.53
C ASN A 261 -2.86 6.22 -8.16
N LEU A 262 -3.87 6.86 -8.74
CA LEU A 262 -5.29 6.48 -8.57
C LEU A 262 -5.60 5.04 -9.00
N LYS A 263 -4.86 4.52 -9.99
CA LYS A 263 -5.04 3.15 -10.51
C LYS A 263 -4.40 2.06 -9.63
N ASP A 264 -3.50 2.45 -8.73
CA ASP A 264 -2.77 1.48 -7.91
C ASP A 264 -3.70 0.96 -6.82
N PRO A 265 -3.78 -0.36 -6.59
CA PRO A 265 -4.67 -0.95 -5.61
C PRO A 265 -4.08 -0.83 -4.20
N ILE A 266 -3.96 0.41 -3.73
CA ILE A 266 -3.47 0.70 -2.38
C ILE A 266 -4.66 0.62 -1.41
N PRO A 267 -4.56 -0.10 -0.28
CA PRO A 267 -5.60 -0.11 0.72
C PRO A 267 -5.87 1.28 1.28
N CYS A 268 -7.08 1.54 1.74
CA CYS A 268 -7.40 2.77 2.47
C CYS A 268 -8.03 2.47 3.83
N VAL A 269 -7.90 3.41 4.75
CA VAL A 269 -8.21 3.20 6.16
C VAL A 269 -9.34 4.11 6.61
N ALA A 270 -10.25 3.56 7.41
CA ALA A 270 -11.16 4.33 8.24
C ALA A 270 -11.00 3.92 9.70
N VAL A 271 -11.18 4.87 10.61
CA VAL A 271 -11.08 4.65 12.06
C VAL A 271 -12.36 5.13 12.73
N GLY A 272 -12.72 4.48 13.83
CA GLY A 272 -13.88 4.85 14.61
C GLY A 272 -14.07 3.92 15.79
N HIS A 273 -15.33 3.69 16.17
CA HIS A 273 -15.67 2.91 17.35
C HIS A 273 -16.83 1.96 17.07
N THR A 274 -16.85 0.84 17.79
CA THR A 274 -18.00 -0.07 17.85
C THR A 274 -19.13 0.52 18.70
N ALA A 275 -20.30 -0.11 18.69
CA ALA A 275 -21.43 0.28 19.55
C ALA A 275 -21.10 0.23 21.06
N ASN A 276 -20.14 -0.61 21.45
CA ASN A 276 -19.67 -0.73 22.84
C ASN A 276 -18.53 0.24 23.18
N GLY A 277 -18.17 1.15 22.27
CA GLY A 277 -17.12 2.15 22.46
C GLY A 277 -15.69 1.64 22.22
N ALA A 278 -15.49 0.36 21.86
CA ALA A 278 -14.16 -0.15 21.53
C ALA A 278 -13.63 0.47 20.22
N PRO A 279 -12.35 0.86 20.14
CA PRO A 279 -11.77 1.41 18.92
C PRO A 279 -11.76 0.37 17.81
N LEU A 280 -11.99 0.82 16.57
CA LEU A 280 -12.04 -0.04 15.38
C LEU A 280 -11.29 0.63 14.23
N VAL A 281 -10.52 -0.17 13.50
CA VAL A 281 -9.86 0.21 12.25
C VAL A 281 -10.43 -0.66 11.13
N ALA A 282 -10.99 -0.04 10.11
CA ALA A 282 -11.46 -0.69 8.89
C ALA A 282 -10.44 -0.45 7.77
N VAL A 283 -9.85 -1.52 7.25
CA VAL A 283 -8.93 -1.47 6.11
C VAL A 283 -9.66 -2.01 4.88
N CYS A 284 -9.81 -1.18 3.86
CA CYS A 284 -10.50 -1.53 2.62
C CYS A 284 -9.48 -1.89 1.55
N SER A 285 -9.59 -3.09 1.00
CA SER A 285 -8.84 -3.57 -0.18
C SER A 285 -9.79 -4.36 -1.08
N VAL A 286 -9.37 -4.65 -2.32
CA VAL A 286 -10.17 -5.40 -3.30
C VAL A 286 -9.40 -6.60 -3.85
N GLY A 287 -10.10 -7.72 -4.00
CA GLY A 287 -9.50 -8.96 -4.49
C GLY A 287 -8.64 -9.67 -3.44
N ILE A 288 -7.77 -10.57 -3.91
CA ILE A 288 -6.79 -11.26 -3.06
C ILE A 288 -5.53 -10.40 -3.03
N ASP A 289 -5.32 -9.72 -1.90
CA ASP A 289 -4.22 -8.80 -1.72
C ASP A 289 -3.29 -9.29 -0.59
N LEU A 290 -2.18 -9.94 -0.97
CA LEU A 290 -1.15 -10.38 -0.02
C LEU A 290 -0.22 -9.24 0.40
N ASP A 291 -0.38 -8.04 -0.17
CA ASP A 291 0.32 -6.84 0.28
C ASP A 291 -0.43 -6.16 1.42
N LEU A 292 -1.66 -6.61 1.70
CA LEU A 292 -2.51 -6.19 2.80
C LEU A 292 -1.99 -6.73 4.14
N VAL A 293 -0.73 -6.44 4.44
CA VAL A 293 -0.19 -6.52 5.79
C VAL A 293 0.03 -5.08 6.27
N PRO A 294 -0.81 -4.60 7.21
CA PRO A 294 -0.78 -3.21 7.66
C PRO A 294 0.61 -2.81 8.18
#